data_AF-A0A958PES8-F1
#
_entry.id   AF-A0A958PES8-F1
#
_cell.length_a   1.000
_cell.length_b   1.000
_cell.length_c   1.000
_cell.angle_alpha   90.00
_cell.angle_beta   90.00
_cell.angle_gamma   90.00
#
_symmetry.space_group_name_H-M   'P 1'
#
loop_
_entity.id
_entity.type
_entity.pdbx_description
1 polymer ?
#
loop_
_entity_poly.entity_id
_entity_poly.type
_entity_poly.pdbx_seq_one_letter_code
_entity_poly.pdbx_strand_id
1 'polypeptide(L)'
;ILKMVKNDQALPYDRKFEKAQLPEEYLNNIKNVQVPPLLLVSGDKNKIFPGANKITHERLSHEFSLENTEYQEFKGYGHQDILMGKRCSNEVFPYFVKFLNEHKRS
;
A
#
# COMPACT_ATOMS: atom_id res chain seq x y z
N ILE A 1 -12.55 5.13 -9.22
CA ILE A 1 -11.89 6.25 -8.50
C ILE A 1 -12.90 7.23 -7.91
N LEU A 2 -13.81 7.86 -8.69
CA LEU A 2 -14.76 8.86 -8.16
C LEU A 2 -15.56 8.39 -6.92
N LYS A 3 -16.03 7.15 -6.90
CA LYS A 3 -16.72 6.56 -5.73
C LYS A 3 -15.82 6.51 -4.48
N MET A 4 -14.57 6.07 -4.63
CA MET A 4 -13.61 5.97 -3.53
C MET A 4 -13.21 7.37 -3.02
N VAL A 5 -12.96 8.31 -3.93
CA VAL A 5 -12.62 9.71 -3.58
C VAL A 5 -13.77 10.39 -2.84
N LYS A 6 -15.03 10.16 -3.26
CA LYS A 6 -16.20 10.75 -2.60
C LYS A 6 -16.46 10.22 -1.20
N ASN A 7 -16.15 8.94 -0.96
CA ASN A 7 -16.44 8.28 0.33
C ASN A 7 -15.20 8.16 1.22
N ASP A 8 -14.04 8.62 0.76
CA ASP A 8 -12.74 8.43 1.43
C ASP A 8 -12.48 6.97 1.86
N GLN A 9 -12.95 6.02 1.04
CA GLN A 9 -12.95 4.60 1.36
C GLN A 9 -12.52 3.75 0.16
N ALA A 10 -11.89 2.62 0.48
CA ALA A 10 -11.49 1.62 -0.50
C ALA A 10 -12.70 0.73 -0.87
N LEU A 11 -13.51 1.21 -1.82
CA LEU A 11 -14.78 0.58 -2.21
C LEU A 11 -14.69 -0.09 -3.59
N PRO A 12 -15.43 -1.19 -3.82
CA PRO A 12 -15.56 -1.78 -5.14
C PRO A 12 -16.27 -0.83 -6.12
N TYR A 13 -15.83 -0.87 -7.38
CA TYR A 13 -16.50 -0.16 -8.46
C TYR A 13 -17.89 -0.76 -8.69
N ASP A 14 -18.89 0.11 -8.80
CA ASP A 14 -20.27 -0.31 -9.03
C ASP A 14 -20.45 -0.64 -10.52
N ARG A 15 -20.25 -1.91 -10.88
CA ARG A 15 -20.72 -2.46 -12.15
C ARG A 15 -22.01 -3.21 -11.87
N LYS A 16 -23.09 -2.82 -12.55
CA LYS A 16 -24.33 -3.60 -12.71
C LYS A 16 -24.14 -5.00 -13.34
N PHE A 17 -22.90 -5.48 -13.47
CA PHE A 17 -22.55 -6.77 -14.03
C PHE A 17 -21.77 -7.59 -12.99
N GLU A 18 -22.42 -8.68 -12.60
CA GLU A 18 -21.88 -9.92 -12.03
C GLU A 18 -21.20 -9.86 -10.65
N LYS A 19 -22.01 -10.12 -9.62
CA LYS A 19 -21.93 -11.26 -8.67
C LYS A 19 -20.58 -11.75 -8.12
N ALA A 20 -19.47 -11.04 -8.27
CA ALA A 20 -18.35 -11.23 -7.37
C ALA A 20 -18.80 -10.69 -5.99
N GLN A 21 -18.90 -11.56 -4.98
CA GLN A 21 -19.14 -11.15 -3.58
C GLN A 21 -17.90 -10.42 -3.06
N LEU A 22 -17.65 -9.23 -3.59
CA LEU A 22 -16.62 -8.34 -3.07
C LEU A 22 -17.14 -7.73 -1.76
N PRO A 23 -16.26 -7.52 -0.77
CA PRO A 23 -16.64 -6.84 0.45
C PRO A 23 -17.08 -5.40 0.13
N GLU A 24 -17.98 -4.87 0.96
CA GLU A 24 -18.49 -3.50 0.82
C GLU A 24 -17.36 -2.46 0.91
N GLU A 25 -16.39 -2.69 1.80
CA GLU A 25 -15.10 -1.99 1.87
C GLU A 25 -13.98 -3.03 1.97
N TYR A 26 -12.90 -2.83 1.20
CA TYR A 26 -11.81 -3.82 1.09
C TYR A 26 -11.08 -4.09 2.41
N LEU A 27 -11.05 -3.14 3.35
CA LEU A 27 -10.36 -3.31 4.63
C LEU A 27 -11.22 -3.93 5.74
N ASN A 28 -12.54 -4.07 5.55
CA ASN A 28 -13.45 -4.57 6.60
C ASN A 28 -13.09 -5.97 7.12
N ASN A 29 -12.54 -6.82 6.25
CA ASN A 29 -12.20 -8.21 6.58
C ASN A 29 -10.71 -8.43 6.81
N ILE A 30 -9.90 -7.36 6.94
CA ILE A 30 -8.44 -7.49 7.01
C ILE A 30 -7.97 -8.30 8.24
N LYS A 31 -8.71 -8.26 9.35
CA LYS A 31 -8.43 -9.06 10.56
C LYS A 31 -8.69 -10.55 10.36
N ASN A 32 -9.48 -10.93 9.36
CA ASN A 32 -9.87 -12.31 9.09
C ASN A 32 -8.99 -12.97 8.02
N VAL A 33 -8.00 -12.26 7.49
CA VAL A 33 -7.03 -12.78 6.51
C VAL A 33 -5.64 -12.76 7.10
N GLN A 34 -4.86 -13.81 6.81
CA GLN A 34 -3.45 -13.83 7.17
C GLN A 34 -2.70 -12.91 6.21
N VAL A 35 -2.47 -11.67 6.63
CA VAL A 35 -1.69 -10.71 5.87
C VAL A 35 -0.20 -11.03 6.07
N PRO A 36 0.57 -11.29 5.00
CA PRO A 36 2.02 -11.45 5.12
C PRO A 36 2.65 -10.11 5.54
N PRO A 37 3.92 -10.11 5.96
CA PRO A 37 4.65 -8.86 6.15
C PRO A 37 4.49 -7.94 4.94
N LEU A 38 4.15 -6.68 5.18
CA LEU A 38 3.82 -5.73 4.13
C LEU A 38 4.73 -4.49 4.22
N LEU A 39 5.45 -4.21 3.15
CA LEU A 39 6.19 -2.96 2.96
C LEU A 39 5.42 -2.04 2.01
N LEU A 40 5.03 -0.88 2.51
CA LEU A 40 4.37 0.20 1.75
C LEU A 40 5.40 1.28 1.41
N VAL A 41 5.59 1.56 0.12
CA VAL A 41 6.62 2.53 -0.32
C VAL A 41 6.03 3.64 -1.17
N SER A 42 6.42 4.88 -0.92
CA SER A 42 6.02 6.03 -1.74
C SER A 42 7.18 6.99 -1.97
N GLY A 43 7.05 7.85 -2.97
CA GLY A 43 7.85 9.06 -3.08
C GLY A 43 7.06 10.29 -2.61
N ASP A 44 7.73 11.30 -2.06
CA ASP A 44 7.10 12.54 -1.57
C ASP A 44 6.58 13.45 -2.70
N LYS A 45 6.99 13.20 -3.95
CA LYS A 45 6.50 13.87 -5.16
C LYS A 45 5.49 13.01 -5.93
N ASN A 46 4.93 11.97 -5.31
CA ASN A 46 3.86 11.18 -5.91
C ASN A 46 2.58 12.01 -6.08
N LYS A 47 2.30 12.41 -7.32
CA LYS A 47 1.08 13.16 -7.71
C LYS A 47 -0.08 12.28 -8.17
N ILE A 48 0.15 10.97 -8.32
CA ILE A 48 -0.87 10.04 -8.82
C ILE A 48 -1.71 9.50 -7.67
N PHE A 49 -1.04 9.10 -6.58
CA PHE A 49 -1.67 8.60 -5.35
C PHE A 49 -1.03 9.27 -4.12
N PRO A 50 -1.19 10.59 -3.95
CA PRO A 50 -0.53 11.32 -2.86
C PRO A 50 -0.99 10.78 -1.49
N GLY A 51 -0.04 10.41 -0.65
CA GLY A 51 -0.29 9.94 0.73
C GLY A 51 -0.98 8.58 0.86
N ALA A 52 -1.41 7.94 -0.24
CA ALA A 52 -2.24 6.72 -0.18
C ALA A 52 -1.57 5.58 0.61
N ASN A 53 -0.28 5.35 0.41
CA ASN A 53 0.47 4.30 1.12
C ASN A 53 0.69 4.64 2.60
N LYS A 54 0.82 5.93 2.94
CA LYS A 54 0.93 6.39 4.32
C LYS A 54 -0.39 6.18 5.08
N ILE A 55 -1.51 6.63 4.51
CA ILE A 55 -2.84 6.43 5.09
C ILE A 55 -3.13 4.94 5.23
N THR A 56 -2.79 4.13 4.22
CA THR A 56 -2.94 2.67 4.30
C THR A 56 -2.14 2.08 5.45
N HIS A 57 -0.87 2.49 5.62
CA HIS A 57 -0.02 2.03 6.73
C HIS A 57 -0.60 2.42 8.09
N GLU A 58 -1.04 3.67 8.23
CA GLU A 58 -1.65 4.18 9.47
C GLU A 58 -2.93 3.40 9.81
N ARG A 59 -3.80 3.12 8.84
CA ARG A 59 -5.01 2.32 9.06
C ARG A 59 -4.65 0.88 9.45
N LEU A 60 -3.74 0.23 8.73
CA LEU A 60 -3.35 -1.16 9.03
C LEU A 60 -2.69 -1.30 10.40
N SER A 61 -1.73 -0.43 10.72
CA SER A 61 -0.98 -0.48 11.98
C SER A 61 -1.82 -0.02 13.19
N HIS A 62 -2.63 1.03 13.05
CA HIS A 62 -3.40 1.58 14.17
C HIS A 62 -4.83 1.02 14.28
N GLU A 63 -5.63 1.09 13.20
CA GLU A 63 -7.05 0.67 13.25
C GLU A 63 -7.18 -0.86 13.33
N PHE A 64 -6.31 -1.56 12.60
CA PHE A 64 -6.37 -3.01 12.49
C PHE A 64 -5.32 -3.76 13.31
N SER A 65 -4.38 -3.05 13.93
CA SER A 65 -3.31 -3.61 14.77
C SER A 65 -2.46 -4.67 14.06
N LEU A 66 -2.22 -4.50 12.76
CA LEU A 66 -1.28 -5.36 12.04
C LEU A 66 0.17 -4.95 12.35
N GLU A 67 0.84 -5.78 13.15
CA GLU A 67 2.20 -5.53 13.64
C GLU A 67 3.27 -5.62 12.55
N ASN A 68 3.04 -6.39 11.47
CA ASN A 68 4.04 -6.63 10.41
C ASN A 68 3.85 -5.69 9.20
N THR A 69 3.66 -4.40 9.45
CA THR A 69 3.50 -3.39 8.39
C THR A 69 4.54 -2.28 8.51
N GLU A 70 5.28 -2.04 7.43
CA GLU A 70 6.31 -1.01 7.34
C GLU A 70 5.96 0.03 6.28
N TYR A 71 6.41 1.26 6.49
CA TYR A 71 6.26 2.36 5.55
C TYR A 71 7.58 3.09 5.31
N GLN A 72 7.93 3.28 4.03
CA GLN A 72 9.10 4.06 3.63
C GLN A 72 8.71 5.12 2.59
N GLU A 73 9.07 6.37 2.86
CA GLU A 73 8.92 7.49 1.93
C GLU A 73 10.28 7.97 1.40
N PHE A 74 10.42 8.12 0.09
CA PHE A 74 11.63 8.59 -0.57
C PHE A 74 11.49 10.05 -1.02
N LYS A 75 12.39 10.92 -0.54
CA LYS A 75 12.39 12.35 -0.89
C LYS A 75 12.88 12.58 -2.32
N GLY A 76 12.18 13.42 -3.07
CA GLY A 76 12.47 13.74 -4.47
C GLY A 76 11.91 12.73 -5.47
N TYR A 77 11.25 11.67 -5.02
CA TYR A 77 10.76 10.59 -5.89
C TYR A 77 9.29 10.82 -6.25
N GLY A 78 8.95 10.68 -7.53
CA GLY A 78 7.59 10.56 -8.04
C GLY A 78 7.03 9.14 -7.92
N HIS A 79 5.84 8.91 -8.49
CA HIS A 79 5.17 7.62 -8.40
C HIS A 79 5.97 6.48 -9.04
N GLN A 80 6.46 6.69 -10.26
CA GLN A 80 7.21 5.67 -11.01
C GLN A 80 8.69 5.62 -10.62
N ASP A 81 9.23 6.69 -10.05
CA ASP A 81 10.67 6.77 -9.71
C ASP A 81 11.08 5.72 -8.67
N ILE A 82 10.16 5.28 -7.82
CA ILE A 82 10.39 4.21 -6.84
C ILE A 82 10.86 2.91 -7.53
N LEU A 83 10.41 2.66 -8.76
CA LEU A 83 10.77 1.46 -9.53
C LEU A 83 11.66 1.76 -10.74
N MET A 84 11.65 3.00 -11.24
CA MET A 84 12.27 3.37 -12.52
C MET A 84 13.20 4.57 -12.45
N GLY A 85 13.33 5.21 -11.28
CA GLY A 85 14.18 6.37 -11.11
C GLY A 85 15.64 6.01 -11.34
N LYS A 86 16.43 6.94 -11.92
CA LYS A 86 17.83 6.70 -12.28
C LYS A 86 18.70 6.12 -11.14
N ARG A 87 18.34 6.42 -9.88
CA ARG A 87 19.06 5.98 -8.68
C ARG A 87 18.28 4.95 -7.85
N CYS A 88 17.13 4.47 -8.32
CA CYS A 88 16.27 3.56 -7.53
C CYS A 88 16.99 2.25 -7.18
N SER A 89 17.88 1.76 -8.06
CA SER A 89 18.70 0.57 -7.78
C SER A 89 19.62 0.74 -6.58
N ASN A 90 20.08 1.96 -6.31
CA ASN A 90 21.04 2.26 -5.26
C ASN A 90 20.36 2.77 -3.99
N GLU A 91 19.21 3.42 -4.13
CA GLU A 91 18.52 4.08 -3.01
C GLU A 91 17.28 3.33 -2.54
N VAL A 92 16.51 2.73 -3.45
CA VAL A 92 15.21 2.10 -3.14
C VAL A 92 15.34 0.59 -3.01
N PHE A 93 15.93 -0.09 -4.01
CA PHE A 93 15.99 -1.55 -4.03
C PHE A 93 16.72 -2.18 -2.85
N PRO A 94 17.76 -1.56 -2.24
CA PRO A 94 18.34 -2.08 -1.00
C PRO A 94 17.32 -2.20 0.14
N TYR A 95 16.33 -1.32 0.23
CA TYR A 95 15.24 -1.44 1.22
C TYR A 95 14.36 -2.67 0.93
N PHE A 96 14.04 -2.93 -0.34
CA PHE A 96 13.27 -4.12 -0.72
C PHE A 96 14.02 -5.40 -0.38
N VAL A 97 15.30 -5.46 -0.72
CA VAL A 97 16.15 -6.63 -0.42
C VAL A 97 16.29 -6.84 1.08
N LYS A 98 16.49 -5.76 1.85
CA LYS A 98 16.55 -5.82 3.32
C LYS A 98 15.26 -6.41 3.89
N PHE A 99 14.10 -5.84 3.53
CA PHE A 99 12.80 -6.29 4.00
C PHE A 99 12.54 -7.77 3.65
N LEU A 100 12.82 -8.18 2.40
CA LEU A 100 12.65 -9.57 1.98
C LEU A 100 13.57 -10.53 2.73
N ASN A 101 14.79 -10.12 3.06
CA ASN A 101 15.73 -10.93 3.86
C ASN A 101 15.28 -11.04 5.32
N GLU A 102 14.78 -9.97 5.92
CA GLU A 102 14.26 -9.94 7.30
C GLU A 102 13.01 -10.82 7.47
N HIS A 103 12.22 -10.98 6.41
CA HIS A 103 10.99 -11.79 6.40
C HIS A 103 11.10 -13.10 5.61
N LYS A 104 12.31 -13.52 5.24
CA LYS A 104 12.52 -14.79 4.56
C LYS A 104 12.12 -15.92 5.52
N ARG A 105 11.16 -16.76 5.12
CA ARG A 105 10.85 -17.98 5.86
C ARG A 105 12.07 -18.91 5.81
N SER A 106 12.60 -19.25 6.98
CA SER A 106 13.60 -20.31 7.18
C SER A 106 13.03 -21.67 6.84
#